data_AF-A0A7W3ZVQ8-F1
#
_entry.id   AF-A0A7W3ZVQ8-F1
#
_cell.length_a   1.000
_cell.length_b   1.000
_cell.length_c   1.000
_cell.angle_alpha   90.00
_cell.angle_beta   90.00
_cell.angle_gamma   90.00
#
_symmetry.space_group_name_H-M   'P 1'
#
loop_
_entity.id
_entity.type
_entity.pdbx_description
1 polymer ?
#
loop_
_entity_poly.entity_id
_entity_poly.type
_entity_poly.pdbx_seq_one_letter_code
_entity_poly.pdbx_strand_id
1 'polypeptide(L)'
;AASLGANIATAGLLDLNQPPDWLRILVAGWPALAFFGGTLLAHQRPTHDAPEPDGPTVDHAPAQADLTREPEPPTPPVEPALEAPELPAAEPEFDSTVELEPAAIAPVEPDPEPTPNPPADPDPAPAPVVPAALVDHARKLSAEHKRRTGYPIDADGLRTRLGVPAPLAVAIANQLT
;
A
#
# COMPACT_ATOMS: atom_id res chain seq x y z
N ALA A 1 2.26 -20.01 32.94
CA ALA A 1 2.31 -19.14 31.74
C ALA A 1 0.87 -18.90 31.29
N ALA A 2 0.44 -17.65 31.19
CA ALA A 2 -0.87 -17.32 30.63
C ALA A 2 -0.82 -17.42 29.10
N SER A 3 -1.87 -17.93 28.46
CA SER A 3 -1.91 -17.98 27.00
C SER A 3 -2.01 -16.56 26.44
N LEU A 4 -1.35 -16.31 25.31
CA LEU A 4 -1.38 -15.01 24.62
C LEU A 4 -2.82 -14.52 24.40
N GLY A 5 -3.72 -15.43 24.03
CA GLY A 5 -5.14 -15.14 23.84
C GLY A 5 -5.85 -14.72 25.14
N ALA A 6 -5.53 -15.35 26.27
CA ALA A 6 -6.10 -14.96 27.57
C ALA A 6 -5.66 -13.55 27.98
N ASN A 7 -4.38 -13.21 27.80
CA ASN A 7 -3.87 -11.87 28.08
C ASN A 7 -4.50 -10.80 27.17
N ILE A 8 -4.67 -11.09 25.88
CA ILE A 8 -5.29 -10.19 24.90
C ILE A 8 -6.77 -9.96 25.23
N ALA A 9 -7.50 -11.02 25.60
CA ALA A 9 -8.90 -10.92 26.02
C ALA A 9 -9.05 -10.10 27.31
N THR A 10 -8.19 -10.31 28.33
CA THR A 10 -8.23 -9.53 29.57
C THR A 10 -7.79 -8.08 29.42
N ALA A 11 -6.95 -7.78 28.43
CA ALA A 11 -6.55 -6.41 28.11
C ALA A 11 -7.66 -5.62 27.38
N GLY A 12 -8.81 -6.24 27.10
CA GLY A 12 -9.91 -5.61 26.37
C GLY A 12 -9.62 -5.37 24.89
N LEU A 13 -8.56 -5.99 24.35
CA LEU A 13 -8.11 -5.77 22.98
C LEU A 13 -8.89 -6.60 21.94
N LEU A 14 -9.64 -7.60 22.39
CA LEU A 14 -10.42 -8.49 21.54
C LEU A 14 -11.82 -8.69 22.10
N ASP A 15 -12.80 -8.03 21.48
CA ASP A 15 -14.21 -8.34 21.66
C ASP A 15 -14.65 -9.34 20.57
N LEU A 16 -15.26 -10.44 20.97
CA LEU A 16 -15.74 -11.48 20.04
C LEU A 16 -17.12 -11.14 19.46
N ASN A 17 -17.89 -10.25 20.08
CA ASN A 17 -19.13 -9.73 19.52
C ASN A 17 -18.88 -8.66 18.45
N GLN A 18 -17.74 -7.96 18.51
CA GLN A 18 -17.21 -7.12 17.45
C GLN A 18 -15.75 -7.46 17.15
N PRO A 19 -15.49 -8.51 16.35
CA PRO A 19 -14.12 -8.86 16.00
C PRO A 19 -13.50 -7.73 15.17
N PRO A 20 -12.23 -7.36 15.41
CA PRO A 20 -11.52 -6.37 14.61
C PRO A 20 -11.49 -6.72 13.12
N ASP A 21 -11.47 -5.71 12.25
CA ASP A 21 -11.57 -5.91 10.80
C ASP A 21 -10.46 -6.81 10.24
N TRP A 22 -9.24 -6.70 10.74
CA TRP A 22 -8.11 -7.54 10.33
C TRP A 22 -8.37 -9.03 10.62
N LEU A 23 -9.05 -9.35 11.72
CA LEU A 23 -9.37 -10.73 12.08
C LEU A 23 -10.42 -11.30 11.13
N ARG A 24 -11.41 -10.48 10.75
CA ARG A 24 -12.42 -10.85 9.76
C ARG A 24 -11.80 -11.10 8.39
N ILE A 25 -10.86 -10.25 7.96
CA ILE A 25 -10.14 -10.40 6.69
C ILE A 25 -9.29 -11.67 6.68
N LEU A 26 -8.58 -11.99 7.76
CA LEU A 26 -7.80 -13.22 7.86
C LEU A 26 -8.68 -14.48 7.84
N VAL A 27 -9.78 -14.49 8.59
CA VAL A 27 -10.72 -15.63 8.62
C VAL A 27 -11.39 -15.80 7.25
N ALA A 28 -11.82 -14.71 6.63
CA ALA A 28 -12.41 -14.73 5.29
C ALA A 28 -11.39 -15.13 4.20
N GLY A 29 -10.13 -14.77 4.37
CA GLY A 29 -9.03 -15.09 3.45
C GLY A 29 -8.42 -16.49 3.63
N TRP A 30 -8.79 -17.24 4.66
CA TRP A 30 -8.22 -18.55 4.96
C TRP A 30 -8.28 -19.55 3.78
N PRO A 31 -9.38 -19.66 3.00
CA PRO A 31 -9.42 -20.53 1.83
C PRO A 31 -8.39 -20.15 0.76
N ALA A 32 -8.18 -18.85 0.53
CA ALA A 32 -7.15 -18.36 -0.40
C ALA A 32 -5.75 -18.69 0.12
N LEU A 33 -5.52 -18.54 1.43
CA LEU A 33 -4.24 -18.88 2.06
C LEU A 33 -3.94 -20.38 1.97
N ALA A 34 -4.94 -21.25 2.14
CA ALA A 34 -4.80 -22.69 1.93
C ALA A 34 -4.45 -23.02 0.47
N PHE A 35 -5.07 -22.32 -0.49
CA PHE A 35 -4.78 -22.50 -1.91
C PHE A 35 -3.36 -22.03 -2.26
N PHE A 36 -2.93 -20.87 -1.77
CA PHE A 36 -1.56 -20.36 -1.92
C PHE A 36 -0.53 -21.27 -1.24
N GLY A 37 -0.82 -21.78 -0.04
CA GLY A 37 0.05 -22.74 0.65
C GLY A 37 0.20 -24.05 -0.13
N GLY A 38 -0.87 -24.55 -0.74
CA GLY A 38 -0.86 -25.74 -1.58
C GLY A 38 -0.10 -25.55 -2.89
N THR A 39 -0.29 -24.42 -3.58
CA THR A 39 0.47 -24.13 -4.81
C THR A 39 1.94 -23.84 -4.50
N LEU A 40 2.27 -23.18 -3.39
CA LEU A 40 3.65 -22.99 -2.96
C LEU A 40 4.33 -24.31 -2.63
N LEU A 41 3.67 -25.23 -1.91
CA LEU A 41 4.23 -26.55 -1.61
C LEU A 41 4.45 -27.39 -2.87
N ALA A 42 3.54 -27.31 -3.85
CA ALA A 42 3.69 -27.98 -5.14
C ALA A 42 4.84 -27.40 -6.00
N HIS A 43 5.17 -26.12 -5.83
CA HIS A 43 6.26 -25.45 -6.54
C HIS A 43 7.58 -25.39 -5.74
N GLN A 44 7.57 -25.84 -4.48
CA GLN A 44 8.80 -26.18 -3.78
C GLN A 44 9.36 -27.43 -4.45
N ARG A 45 10.28 -27.24 -5.40
CA ARG A 45 11.06 -28.36 -5.95
C ARG A 45 11.80 -29.00 -4.77
N PRO A 46 11.49 -30.26 -4.43
CA PRO A 46 12.33 -30.97 -3.50
C PRO A 46 13.69 -31.10 -4.19
N THR A 47 14.72 -30.43 -3.68
CA THR A 47 16.09 -30.86 -3.92
C THR A 47 16.24 -32.18 -3.19
N HIS A 48 15.77 -33.24 -3.82
CA HIS A 48 15.96 -34.60 -3.35
C HIS A 48 17.43 -34.94 -3.67
N ASP A 49 18.27 -34.88 -2.64
CA ASP A 49 19.48 -35.70 -2.61
C ASP A 49 19.04 -37.16 -2.84
N ALA A 50 19.56 -37.78 -3.89
CA ALA A 50 19.43 -39.22 -4.18
C ALA A 50 20.24 -40.04 -3.15
N PRO A 51 19.90 -41.31 -2.80
CA PRO A 51 19.78 -42.44 -3.75
C PRO A 51 18.62 -43.45 -3.49
N GLU A 52 18.42 -44.32 -4.49
CA GLU A 52 17.49 -45.47 -4.66
C GLU A 52 17.41 -46.46 -3.46
N PRO A 53 16.28 -47.19 -3.28
CA PRO A 53 16.18 -48.51 -3.93
C PRO A 53 14.78 -48.95 -4.41
N ASP A 54 14.78 -49.72 -5.51
CA ASP A 54 13.85 -50.74 -6.00
C ASP A 54 12.44 -50.91 -5.37
N GLY A 55 11.40 -50.79 -6.22
CA GLY A 55 10.06 -51.34 -6.00
C GLY A 55 9.16 -51.21 -7.24
N PRO A 56 8.36 -52.22 -7.63
CA PRO A 56 7.69 -52.26 -8.93
C PRO A 56 6.52 -51.26 -9.02
N THR A 57 6.54 -50.48 -10.11
CA THR A 57 5.51 -49.54 -10.54
C THR A 57 4.17 -50.22 -10.76
N VAL A 58 3.15 -49.83 -10.00
CA VAL A 58 1.75 -50.14 -10.31
C VAL A 58 1.23 -49.06 -11.24
N ASP A 59 0.91 -49.52 -12.45
CA ASP A 59 0.34 -48.81 -13.58
C ASP A 59 -1.05 -48.23 -13.23
N HIS A 60 -1.19 -46.90 -13.26
CA HIS A 60 -2.48 -46.23 -13.30
C HIS A 60 -2.42 -45.05 -14.28
N ALA A 61 -2.63 -45.39 -15.55
CA ALA A 61 -2.97 -44.45 -16.61
C ALA A 61 -4.32 -43.76 -16.34
N PRO A 62 -4.43 -42.42 -16.45
CA PRO A 62 -5.70 -41.77 -16.71
C PRO A 62 -5.89 -41.56 -18.22
N ALA A 63 -7.07 -41.93 -18.69
CA ALA A 63 -7.52 -41.92 -20.07
C ALA A 63 -7.28 -40.59 -20.81
N GLN A 64 -6.64 -40.66 -21.97
CA GLN A 64 -6.56 -39.56 -22.93
C GLN A 64 -7.92 -39.42 -23.62
N ALA A 65 -8.59 -38.29 -23.39
CA ALA A 65 -9.81 -37.92 -24.09
C ALA A 65 -9.48 -37.58 -25.56
N ASP A 66 -9.84 -38.52 -26.41
CA ASP A 66 -10.29 -38.46 -27.79
C ASP A 66 -10.07 -37.16 -28.58
N LEU A 67 -9.23 -37.30 -29.62
CA LEU A 67 -9.01 -36.34 -30.67
C LEU A 67 -10.16 -36.39 -31.68
N THR A 68 -11.01 -35.38 -31.75
CA THR A 68 -11.75 -35.05 -32.98
C THR A 68 -11.83 -33.54 -33.13
N ARG A 69 -10.86 -32.97 -33.84
CA ARG A 69 -10.90 -31.60 -34.37
C ARG A 69 -11.07 -31.72 -35.89
N GLU A 70 -12.30 -31.53 -36.36
CA GLU A 70 -12.61 -31.39 -37.79
C GLU A 70 -12.20 -29.98 -38.28
N PRO A 71 -11.44 -29.82 -39.38
CA PRO A 71 -11.06 -28.52 -39.90
C PRO A 71 -12.03 -28.05 -40.99
N GLU A 72 -12.47 -26.79 -40.93
CA GLU A 72 -13.14 -26.15 -42.07
C GLU A 72 -12.61 -24.71 -42.29
N PRO A 73 -11.94 -24.43 -43.42
CA PRO A 73 -11.90 -23.10 -44.04
C PRO A 73 -12.51 -23.17 -45.47
N PRO A 74 -12.90 -22.06 -46.16
CA PRO A 74 -12.33 -20.69 -46.10
C PRO A 74 -13.32 -19.47 -46.20
N THR A 75 -12.77 -18.26 -45.95
CA THR A 75 -13.23 -16.85 -46.19
C THR A 75 -13.52 -16.49 -47.68
N PRO A 76 -14.08 -15.31 -48.14
CA PRO A 76 -13.93 -13.88 -47.67
C PRO A 76 -15.20 -12.97 -47.96
N PRO A 77 -15.24 -11.61 -48.20
CA PRO A 77 -14.20 -10.53 -48.22
C PRO A 77 -14.58 -9.10 -47.67
N VAL A 78 -13.58 -8.19 -47.71
CA VAL A 78 -13.59 -6.70 -47.89
C VAL A 78 -13.54 -5.73 -46.67
N GLU A 79 -12.31 -5.18 -46.46
CA GLU A 79 -11.83 -3.79 -46.20
C GLU A 79 -12.48 -2.88 -45.09
N PRO A 80 -11.66 -2.06 -44.39
CA PRO A 80 -11.26 -0.76 -44.95
C PRO A 80 -9.76 -0.42 -44.87
N ALA A 81 -9.32 0.19 -45.97
CA ALA A 81 -8.56 1.42 -46.07
C ALA A 81 -7.27 1.57 -45.24
N LEU A 82 -6.17 1.51 -45.98
CA LEU A 82 -4.95 2.27 -45.72
C LEU A 82 -5.29 3.76 -45.64
N GLU A 83 -4.94 4.42 -44.55
CA GLU A 83 -4.55 5.83 -44.59
C GLU A 83 -3.57 6.15 -43.46
N ALA A 84 -2.30 6.25 -43.85
CA ALA A 84 -1.24 7.00 -43.19
C ALA A 84 -0.87 8.16 -44.14
N PRO A 85 -0.08 9.16 -43.75
CA PRO A 85 0.12 9.88 -42.49
C PRO A 85 -0.17 11.41 -42.68
N GLU A 86 0.04 12.24 -41.65
CA GLU A 86 0.75 13.55 -41.71
C GLU A 86 0.31 14.57 -40.62
N LEU A 87 1.34 15.03 -39.87
CA LEU A 87 1.45 16.20 -38.99
C LEU A 87 1.16 17.50 -39.78
N PRO A 88 0.75 18.67 -39.20
CA PRO A 88 1.63 19.43 -38.30
C PRO A 88 1.00 20.39 -37.25
N ALA A 89 1.89 20.81 -36.36
CA ALA A 89 1.95 21.95 -35.44
C ALA A 89 0.90 23.07 -35.51
N ALA A 90 0.49 23.54 -34.33
CA ALA A 90 0.17 24.94 -34.06
C ALA A 90 0.48 25.30 -32.59
N GLU A 91 1.68 25.83 -32.35
CA GLU A 91 1.89 26.83 -31.30
C GLU A 91 1.30 28.17 -31.79
N PRO A 92 0.72 28.97 -30.89
CA PRO A 92 1.21 30.34 -30.78
C PRO A 92 1.35 30.79 -29.32
N GLU A 93 2.59 30.97 -28.89
CA GLU A 93 3.21 32.26 -28.57
C GLU A 93 2.30 33.49 -28.25
N PHE A 94 2.47 34.00 -27.02
CA PHE A 94 2.43 35.40 -26.55
C PHE A 94 1.15 36.27 -26.70
N ASP A 95 0.74 36.95 -25.61
CA ASP A 95 1.02 38.40 -25.46
C ASP A 95 0.57 38.98 -24.10
N SER A 96 1.49 39.75 -23.51
CA SER A 96 1.39 40.95 -22.67
C SER A 96 0.28 41.19 -21.63
N THR A 97 0.75 41.33 -20.38
CA THR A 97 0.68 42.57 -19.57
C THR A 97 -0.68 43.23 -19.37
N VAL A 98 -1.27 43.05 -18.18
CA VAL A 98 -2.09 44.08 -17.53
C VAL A 98 -1.58 44.28 -16.10
N GLU A 99 -0.72 45.28 -15.98
CA GLU A 99 -0.36 45.97 -14.75
C GLU A 99 -1.59 46.77 -14.28
N LEU A 100 -2.14 46.43 -13.11
CA LEU A 100 -3.16 47.24 -12.41
C LEU A 100 -2.99 47.10 -10.88
N GLU A 101 -1.98 47.76 -10.33
CA GLU A 101 -2.15 48.53 -9.08
C GLU A 101 -2.63 49.94 -9.51
N PRO A 102 -3.41 50.73 -8.74
CA PRO A 102 -3.68 50.64 -7.30
C PRO A 102 -5.14 50.92 -6.90
N ALA A 103 -5.57 50.41 -5.75
CA ALA A 103 -6.67 51.02 -5.00
C ALA A 103 -6.32 50.99 -3.51
N ALA A 104 -5.83 52.14 -3.03
CA ALA A 104 -5.64 52.41 -1.61
C ALA A 104 -6.98 52.25 -0.87
N ILE A 105 -7.08 51.23 -0.05
CA ILE A 105 -8.15 51.10 0.94
C ILE A 105 -7.60 51.73 2.22
N ALA A 106 -8.20 52.85 2.64
CA ALA A 106 -7.88 53.51 3.90
C ALA A 106 -8.07 52.53 5.07
N PRO A 107 -7.20 52.51 6.09
CA PRO A 107 -7.42 51.72 7.29
C PRO A 107 -8.64 52.28 8.03
N VAL A 108 -9.73 51.53 8.06
CA VAL A 108 -10.76 51.69 9.09
C VAL A 108 -10.20 51.00 10.32
N GLU A 109 -9.88 51.74 11.38
CA GLU A 109 -9.61 51.18 12.71
C GLU A 109 -10.91 50.54 13.23
N PRO A 110 -10.97 49.21 13.45
CA PRO A 110 -12.04 48.64 14.24
C PRO A 110 -11.75 48.87 15.72
N ASP A 111 -12.71 49.52 16.37
CA ASP A 111 -12.93 49.53 17.82
C ASP A 111 -12.73 48.11 18.39
N PRO A 112 -11.94 47.90 19.47
CA PRO A 112 -11.73 46.57 20.02
C PRO A 112 -13.02 46.05 20.65
N GLU A 113 -13.76 45.24 19.89
CA GLU A 113 -14.75 44.33 20.46
C GLU A 113 -14.06 43.45 21.53
N PRO A 114 -14.69 43.22 22.70
CA PRO A 114 -14.13 42.33 23.71
C PRO A 114 -14.00 40.94 23.10
N THR A 115 -12.76 40.50 22.93
CA THR A 115 -12.41 39.16 22.46
C THR A 115 -13.16 38.14 23.31
N PRO A 116 -13.96 37.25 22.68
CA PRO A 116 -14.40 36.04 23.35
C PRO A 116 -13.17 35.34 23.88
N ASN A 117 -13.16 35.04 25.18
CA ASN A 117 -12.10 34.27 25.80
C ASN A 117 -11.92 32.99 24.96
N PRO A 118 -10.72 32.69 24.42
CA PRO A 118 -10.50 31.48 23.66
C PRO A 118 -10.98 30.28 24.49
N PRO A 119 -11.66 29.28 23.90
CA PRO A 119 -11.85 28.02 24.60
C PRO A 119 -10.47 27.57 25.08
N ALA A 120 -10.37 27.24 26.36
CA ALA A 120 -9.13 26.74 26.96
C ALA A 120 -8.52 25.70 26.02
N ASP A 121 -7.25 25.90 25.66
CA ASP A 121 -6.50 24.93 24.87
C ASP A 121 -6.71 23.54 25.48
N PRO A 122 -7.00 22.51 24.67
CA PRO A 122 -7.03 21.15 25.19
C PRO A 122 -5.69 20.88 25.87
N ASP A 123 -5.76 20.42 27.11
CA ASP A 123 -4.64 20.00 27.94
C ASP A 123 -3.60 19.26 27.08
N PRO A 124 -2.28 19.59 27.13
CA PRO A 124 -1.30 19.01 26.23
C PRO A 124 -1.41 17.49 26.28
N ALA A 125 -1.85 16.90 25.16
CA ALA A 125 -1.95 15.45 25.05
C ALA A 125 -0.59 14.85 25.45
N PRO A 126 -0.56 13.80 26.31
CA PRO A 126 0.68 13.21 26.76
C PRO A 126 1.55 12.85 25.55
N ALA A 127 2.81 13.27 25.57
CA ALA A 127 3.74 13.04 24.47
C ALA A 127 3.73 11.54 24.11
N PRO A 128 3.46 11.19 22.84
CA PRO A 128 3.32 9.79 22.45
C PRO A 128 4.63 9.06 22.72
N VAL A 129 4.59 8.06 23.60
CA VAL A 129 5.74 7.20 23.88
C VAL A 129 6.01 6.39 22.62
N VAL A 130 7.09 6.73 21.91
CA VAL A 130 7.47 6.06 20.66
C VAL A 130 8.02 4.66 21.00
N PRO A 131 7.37 3.57 20.56
CA PRO A 131 7.89 2.22 20.77
C PRO A 131 9.20 2.01 20.00
N ALA A 132 10.23 1.47 20.66
CA ALA A 132 11.55 1.23 20.06
C ALA A 132 11.48 0.38 18.77
N ALA A 133 10.57 -0.59 18.71
CA ALA A 133 10.35 -1.42 17.53
C ALA A 133 9.94 -0.60 16.28
N LEU A 134 9.16 0.48 16.46
CA LEU A 134 8.80 1.38 15.34
C LEU A 134 10.01 2.18 14.86
N VAL A 135 10.89 2.58 15.77
CA VAL A 135 12.13 3.31 15.43
C VAL A 135 13.07 2.42 14.63
N ASP A 136 13.22 1.15 15.02
CA ASP A 136 14.05 0.19 14.27
C ASP A 136 13.51 -0.09 12.87
N HIS A 137 12.19 -0.25 12.73
CA HIS A 137 11.55 -0.40 11.43
C HIS A 137 11.67 0.87 10.58
N ALA A 138 11.50 2.05 11.19
CA ALA A 138 11.69 3.33 10.53
C ALA A 138 13.13 3.50 10.04
N ARG A 139 14.13 3.08 10.81
CA ARG A 139 15.55 3.09 10.40
C ARG A 139 15.78 2.23 9.15
N LYS A 140 15.14 1.06 9.07
CA LYS A 140 15.20 0.19 7.88
C LYS A 140 14.56 0.88 6.66
N LEU A 141 13.39 1.49 6.84
CA LEU A 141 12.71 2.24 5.76
C LEU A 141 13.53 3.44 5.28
N SER A 142 14.15 4.18 6.20
CA SER A 142 15.02 5.32 5.86
C SER A 142 16.24 4.87 5.05
N ALA A 143 16.88 3.77 5.44
CA ALA A 143 18.01 3.21 4.71
C ALA A 143 17.62 2.77 3.29
N GLU A 144 16.48 2.11 3.14
CA GLU A 144 15.95 1.69 1.84
C GLU A 144 15.57 2.90 0.97
N HIS A 145 14.89 3.89 1.56
CA HIS A 145 14.51 5.10 0.84
C HIS A 145 15.76 5.84 0.34
N LYS A 146 16.76 6.04 1.20
CA LYS A 146 18.03 6.71 0.83
C LYS A 146 18.79 5.95 -0.25
N ARG A 147 18.78 4.62 -0.23
CA ARG A 147 19.38 3.80 -1.32
C ARG A 147 18.68 4.03 -2.65
N ARG A 148 17.36 4.19 -2.63
CA ARG A 148 16.53 4.32 -3.83
C ARG A 148 16.47 5.73 -4.40
N THR A 149 16.40 6.75 -3.55
CA THR A 149 16.19 8.16 -3.95
C THR A 149 17.41 9.05 -3.72
N GLY A 150 18.40 8.60 -2.96
CA GLY A 150 19.57 9.39 -2.56
C GLY A 150 19.32 10.35 -1.40
N TYR A 151 18.06 10.62 -1.06
CA TYR A 151 17.66 11.57 -0.01
C TYR A 151 17.17 10.86 1.26
N PRO A 152 17.30 11.47 2.46
CA PRO A 152 16.65 10.95 3.66
C PRO A 152 15.12 10.98 3.51
N ILE A 153 14.44 10.03 4.15
CA ILE A 153 12.97 10.01 4.17
C ILE A 153 12.45 11.13 5.08
N ASP A 154 11.42 11.83 4.62
CA ASP A 154 10.77 12.92 5.33
C ASP A 154 9.72 12.40 6.32
N ALA A 155 9.24 13.29 7.22
CA ALA A 155 8.24 12.93 8.21
C ALA A 155 6.90 12.49 7.58
N ASP A 156 6.49 13.09 6.46
CA ASP A 156 5.24 12.69 5.79
C ASP A 156 5.40 11.35 5.06
N GLY A 157 6.57 11.11 4.46
CA GLY A 157 6.97 9.81 3.93
C GLY A 157 6.95 8.71 4.99
N LEU A 158 7.48 8.98 6.19
CA LEU A 158 7.44 8.03 7.32
C LEU A 158 6.00 7.79 7.80
N ARG A 159 5.18 8.85 7.90
CA ARG A 159 3.77 8.77 8.27
C ARG A 159 3.00 7.83 7.35
N THR A 160 3.13 8.05 6.04
CA THR A 160 2.45 7.27 5.00
C THR A 160 2.88 5.80 5.01
N ARG A 161 4.17 5.52 5.30
CA ARG A 161 4.72 4.15 5.30
C ARG A 161 4.43 3.37 6.58
N LEU A 162 4.42 4.05 7.73
CA LEU A 162 4.21 3.41 9.04
C LEU A 162 2.74 3.42 9.47
N GLY A 163 1.88 4.23 8.82
CA GLY A 163 0.47 4.36 9.19
C GLY A 163 0.26 5.01 10.57
N VAL A 164 1.20 5.85 11.01
CA VAL A 164 1.19 6.48 12.34
C VAL A 164 0.65 7.91 12.28
N PRO A 165 0.19 8.50 13.42
CA PRO A 165 -0.21 9.90 13.47
C PRO A 165 0.94 10.86 13.14
N ALA A 166 0.61 12.02 12.57
CA ALA A 166 1.58 13.07 12.22
C ALA A 166 2.55 13.46 13.37
N PRO A 167 2.11 13.72 14.62
CA PRO A 167 3.04 14.08 15.70
C PRO A 167 4.02 12.94 16.03
N LEU A 168 3.62 11.68 15.86
CA LEU A 168 4.47 10.51 16.10
C LEU A 168 5.51 10.34 14.98
N ALA A 169 5.11 10.57 13.73
CA ALA A 169 6.05 10.53 12.60
C ALA A 169 7.15 11.59 12.71
N VAL A 170 6.81 12.81 13.16
CA VAL A 170 7.78 13.87 13.42
C VAL A 170 8.74 13.48 14.55
N ALA A 171 8.21 12.91 15.65
CA ALA A 171 9.04 12.42 16.74
C ALA A 171 10.01 11.31 16.30
N ILE A 172 9.57 10.39 15.43
CA ILE A 172 10.44 9.36 14.84
C ILE A 172 11.49 10.00 13.92
N ALA A 173 11.09 10.95 13.06
CA ALA A 173 12.02 11.61 12.15
C ALA A 173 13.17 12.32 12.90
N ASN A 174 12.86 12.97 14.03
CA ASN A 174 13.86 13.58 14.91
C ASN A 174 14.84 12.57 15.53
N GLN A 175 14.46 11.29 15.65
CA GLN A 175 15.34 10.22 16.17
C GLN A 175 16.20 9.56 15.08
N LEU A 176 15.96 9.86 13.80
CA LEU A 176 16.67 9.25 12.66
C LEU A 176 17.68 10.19 12.00
N THR A 177 17.75 11.44 12.47
CA THR A 177 18.77 12.43 12.07
C THR A 177 20.04 12.23 12.87
#